data_AF-A0A183I1S7-F1
#
_entry.id   AF-A0A183I1S7-F1
#
_cell.length_a   1.000
_cell.length_b   1.000
_cell.length_c   1.000
_cell.angle_alpha   90.00
_cell.angle_beta   90.00
_cell.angle_gamma   90.00
#
_symmetry.space_group_name_H-M   'P 1'
#
loop_
_entity.id
_entity.type
_entity.pdbx_description
1 polymer ?
#
loop_
_entity_poly.entity_id
_entity_poly.type
_entity_poly.pdbx_seq_one_letter_code
_entity_poly.pdbx_strand_id
1 'polypeptide(L)'
;MRIFIENVWNLRKFLDVADSYARIGLCFEKMAQQELDRELQKDFVREALTFEKLKKHESRVATDEELKLGDTLQYYTKDTDAAKDLLYRRMRCLANYEGANKTLERARGRNKDILKAEAEQSEACKKFEDISEVARGELLDFKKRRLVAFKKNLTDLADLQIKHAKVIILFLKASFFLFCLNAAQIALLEQALNKQTY
;
A
#
# COMPACT_ATOMS: atom_id res chain seq x y z
N MET A 1 -5.91 0.52 13.69
CA MET A 1 -5.44 0.98 12.35
C MET A 1 -4.32 2.00 12.46
N ARG A 2 -4.42 3.01 13.33
CA ARG A 2 -3.34 3.97 13.62
C ARG A 2 -2.01 3.30 13.99
N ILE A 3 -2.06 2.25 14.81
CA ILE A 3 -0.90 1.43 15.21
C ILE A 3 -0.27 0.66 14.03
N PHE A 4 -1.06 0.20 13.05
CA PHE A 4 -0.51 -0.52 11.88
C PHE A 4 0.19 0.45 10.93
N ILE A 5 -0.39 1.65 10.74
CA ILE A 5 0.21 2.72 9.96
C ILE A 5 1.49 3.21 10.67
N GLU A 6 1.44 3.53 11.97
CA GLU A 6 2.62 3.97 12.73
C GLU A 6 3.74 2.92 12.78
N ASN A 7 3.42 1.63 12.89
CA ASN A 7 4.43 0.58 12.91
C ASN A 7 5.03 0.31 11.52
N VAL A 8 4.24 0.41 10.44
CA VAL A 8 4.76 0.32 9.06
C VAL A 8 5.62 1.54 8.73
N TRP A 9 5.22 2.74 9.17
CA TRP A 9 5.98 3.97 9.04
C TRP A 9 7.28 3.97 9.88
N ASN A 10 7.25 3.40 11.09
CA ASN A 10 8.44 3.28 11.93
C ASN A 10 9.41 2.19 11.42
N LEU A 11 8.94 1.13 10.75
CA LEU A 11 9.83 0.17 10.08
C LEU A 11 10.58 0.81 8.91
N ARG A 12 9.93 1.70 8.15
CA ARG A 12 10.52 2.37 6.98
C ARG A 12 11.65 3.34 7.35
N LYS A 13 11.65 3.89 8.58
CA LYS A 13 12.77 4.71 9.11
C LYS A 13 14.08 3.94 9.31
N PHE A 14 14.05 2.61 9.41
CA PHE A 14 15.25 1.78 9.59
C PHE A 14 15.82 1.24 8.25
N LEU A 15 15.14 1.50 7.12
CA LEU A 15 15.47 1.03 5.77
C LEU A 15 15.24 2.14 4.72
N ASP A 16 15.75 3.34 4.96
CA ASP A 16 15.68 4.40 3.95
C ASP A 16 16.72 4.14 2.84
N VAL A 17 16.26 3.50 1.77
CA VAL A 17 17.06 3.22 0.57
C VAL A 17 17.57 4.52 -0.07
N ALA A 18 16.83 5.62 0.06
CA ALA A 18 17.27 6.92 -0.44
C ALA A 18 18.47 7.45 0.37
N ASP A 19 18.48 7.28 1.69
CA ASP A 19 19.65 7.61 2.53
C ASP A 19 20.87 6.75 2.17
N SER A 20 20.65 5.47 1.86
CA SER A 20 21.73 4.59 1.38
C SER A 20 22.34 5.10 0.07
N TYR A 21 21.50 5.49 -0.90
CA TYR A 21 21.98 6.13 -2.13
C TYR A 21 22.72 7.45 -1.86
N ALA A 22 22.23 8.26 -0.91
CA ALA A 22 22.90 9.50 -0.52
C ALA A 22 24.31 9.25 0.05
N ARG A 23 24.47 8.26 0.93
CA ARG A 23 25.77 7.88 1.51
C ARG A 23 26.75 7.38 0.46
N ILE A 24 26.28 6.56 -0.50
CA ILE A 24 27.13 6.07 -1.59
C ILE A 24 27.57 7.23 -2.50
N GLY A 25 26.66 8.14 -2.85
CA GLY A 25 26.99 9.35 -3.62
C GLY A 25 28.07 10.19 -2.93
N LEU A 26 27.94 10.42 -1.62
CA LEU A 26 28.95 11.12 -0.82
C LEU A 26 30.32 10.42 -0.79
N CYS A 27 30.36 9.08 -0.81
CA CYS A 27 31.61 8.34 -0.93
C CYS A 27 32.30 8.63 -2.27
N PHE A 28 31.55 8.64 -3.37
CA PHE A 28 32.11 8.98 -4.68
C PHE A 28 32.61 10.42 -4.76
N GLU A 29 31.92 11.38 -4.14
CA GLU A 29 32.41 12.77 -4.06
C GLU A 29 33.75 12.86 -3.31
N LYS A 30 33.90 12.13 -2.19
CA LYS A 30 35.15 12.07 -1.44
C LYS A 30 36.28 11.42 -2.23
N MET A 31 35.98 10.33 -2.96
CA MET A 31 36.96 9.68 -3.85
C MET A 31 37.40 10.65 -4.95
N ALA A 32 36.47 11.36 -5.59
CA ALA A 32 36.78 12.36 -6.61
C ALA A 32 37.71 13.48 -6.11
N GLN A 33 37.57 13.91 -4.84
CA GLN A 33 38.42 14.94 -4.23
C GLN A 33 39.86 14.48 -3.99
N GLN A 34 40.06 13.17 -3.79
CA GLN A 34 41.37 12.58 -3.49
C GLN A 34 42.07 12.05 -4.75
N GLU A 35 41.34 11.91 -5.85
CA GLU A 35 41.82 11.29 -7.08
C GLU A 35 42.74 12.22 -7.89
N LEU A 36 43.87 11.66 -8.34
CA LEU A 36 44.89 12.40 -9.10
C LEU A 36 44.66 12.27 -10.62
N ASP A 37 44.12 11.14 -11.07
CA ASP A 37 43.74 10.94 -12.47
C ASP A 37 42.48 11.74 -12.80
N ARG A 38 42.58 12.67 -13.75
CA ARG A 38 41.47 13.53 -14.18
C ARG A 38 40.33 12.77 -14.84
N GLU A 39 40.59 11.67 -15.54
CA GLU A 39 39.52 10.88 -16.16
C GLU A 39 38.77 10.08 -15.09
N LEU A 40 39.49 9.42 -14.18
CA LEU A 40 38.90 8.70 -13.06
C LEU A 40 38.13 9.64 -12.10
N GLN A 41 38.65 10.85 -11.86
CA GLN A 41 37.95 11.89 -11.12
C GLN A 41 36.62 12.28 -11.77
N LYS A 42 36.57 12.46 -13.10
CA LYS A 42 35.31 12.75 -13.82
C LYS A 42 34.30 11.62 -13.67
N ASP A 43 34.77 10.37 -13.66
CA ASP A 43 33.90 9.21 -13.50
C ASP A 43 33.34 9.12 -12.08
N PHE A 44 34.14 9.36 -11.04
CA PHE A 44 33.62 9.45 -9.66
C PHE A 44 32.59 10.57 -9.49
N VAL A 45 32.82 11.75 -10.09
CA VAL A 45 31.82 12.83 -10.08
C VAL A 45 30.53 12.41 -10.80
N ARG A 46 30.64 11.69 -11.93
CA ARG A 46 29.49 11.17 -12.67
C ARG A 46 28.71 10.14 -11.84
N GLU A 47 29.39 9.24 -11.15
CA GLU A 47 28.78 8.26 -10.25
C GLU A 47 28.03 8.94 -9.10
N ALA A 48 28.66 9.93 -8.45
CA ALA A 48 28.00 10.73 -7.42
C ALA A 48 26.68 11.35 -7.93
N LEU A 49 26.68 11.91 -9.15
CA LEU A 49 25.47 12.44 -9.78
C LEU A 49 24.41 11.37 -10.08
N THR A 50 24.81 10.14 -10.44
CA THR A 50 23.87 9.03 -10.65
C THR A 50 23.21 8.62 -9.34
N PHE A 51 23.97 8.53 -8.24
CA PHE A 51 23.42 8.22 -6.92
C PHE A 51 22.50 9.31 -6.37
N GLU A 52 22.75 10.58 -6.66
CA GLU A 52 21.82 11.67 -6.34
C GLU A 52 20.51 11.56 -7.14
N LYS A 53 20.56 11.12 -8.40
CA LYS A 53 19.35 10.81 -9.20
C LYS A 53 18.59 9.62 -8.62
N LEU A 54 19.28 8.55 -8.23
CA LEU A 54 18.69 7.36 -7.60
C LEU A 54 17.99 7.71 -6.29
N LYS A 55 18.65 8.48 -5.41
CA LYS A 55 18.05 9.02 -4.17
C LYS A 55 16.75 9.77 -4.47
N LYS A 56 16.78 10.74 -5.39
CA LYS A 56 15.59 11.51 -5.76
C LYS A 56 14.46 10.64 -6.32
N HIS A 57 14.80 9.60 -7.08
CA HIS A 57 13.81 8.65 -7.57
C HIS A 57 13.20 7.85 -6.41
N GLU A 58 14.03 7.28 -5.55
CA GLU A 58 13.61 6.46 -4.42
C GLU A 58 12.72 7.23 -3.43
N SER A 59 13.06 8.48 -3.13
CA SER A 59 12.21 9.35 -2.30
C SER A 59 10.81 9.57 -2.88
N ARG A 60 10.65 9.46 -4.21
CA ARG A 60 9.35 9.57 -4.88
C ARG A 60 8.59 8.25 -4.91
N VAL A 61 9.27 7.11 -5.08
CA VAL A 61 8.66 5.76 -5.08
C VAL A 61 7.75 5.58 -3.89
N ALA A 62 8.24 5.92 -2.70
CA ALA A 62 7.48 5.77 -1.45
C ALA A 62 6.16 6.55 -1.46
N THR A 63 6.18 7.77 -2.00
CA THR A 63 5.00 8.64 -2.09
C THR A 63 4.04 8.13 -3.16
N ASP A 64 4.54 7.72 -4.32
CA ASP A 64 3.73 7.22 -5.43
C ASP A 64 2.98 5.93 -5.03
N GLU A 65 3.65 5.01 -4.33
CA GLU A 65 3.06 3.78 -3.80
C GLU A 65 1.99 4.06 -2.73
N GLU A 66 2.28 4.97 -1.81
CA GLU A 66 1.35 5.35 -0.75
C GLU A 66 0.10 6.00 -1.31
N LEU A 67 0.25 6.97 -2.22
CA LEU A 67 -0.88 7.62 -2.90
C LEU A 67 -1.72 6.60 -3.66
N LYS A 68 -1.07 5.63 -4.32
CA LYS A 68 -1.79 4.60 -5.09
C LYS A 68 -2.66 3.71 -4.21
N LEU A 69 -2.22 3.37 -2.99
CA LEU A 69 -2.94 2.48 -2.09
C LEU A 69 -3.90 3.21 -1.14
N GLY A 70 -3.53 4.42 -0.72
CA GLY A 70 -4.18 5.18 0.35
C GLY A 70 -5.67 5.41 0.11
N ASP A 71 -6.04 5.91 -1.06
CA ASP A 71 -7.43 6.24 -1.39
C ASP A 71 -8.35 5.02 -1.33
N THR A 72 -7.88 3.89 -1.85
CA THR A 72 -8.65 2.63 -1.87
C THR A 72 -8.85 2.11 -0.45
N LEU A 73 -7.82 2.12 0.38
CA LEU A 73 -7.91 1.68 1.78
C LEU A 73 -8.84 2.58 2.59
N GLN A 74 -8.72 3.91 2.43
CA GLN A 74 -9.56 4.86 3.16
C GLN A 74 -11.03 4.74 2.76
N TYR A 75 -11.32 4.61 1.47
CA TYR A 75 -12.68 4.40 0.97
C TYR A 75 -13.31 3.14 1.58
N TYR A 76 -12.63 1.99 1.49
CA TYR A 76 -13.19 0.74 2.00
C TYR A 76 -13.20 0.64 3.52
N THR A 77 -12.40 1.44 4.24
CA THR A 77 -12.54 1.58 5.69
C THR A 77 -13.90 2.21 6.02
N LYS A 78 -14.24 3.33 5.36
CA LYS A 78 -15.52 4.02 5.55
C LYS A 78 -16.71 3.15 5.11
N ASP A 79 -16.60 2.48 3.96
CA ASP A 79 -17.65 1.59 3.44
C ASP A 79 -17.85 0.37 4.37
N THR A 80 -16.76 -0.12 4.99
CA THR A 80 -16.85 -1.17 6.04
C THR A 80 -17.59 -0.67 7.27
N ASP A 81 -17.36 0.57 7.70
CA ASP A 81 -18.05 1.14 8.85
C ASP A 81 -19.54 1.37 8.57
N ALA A 82 -19.92 1.78 7.36
CA ALA A 82 -21.31 1.83 6.92
C ALA A 82 -21.98 0.45 6.94
N ALA A 83 -21.29 -0.59 6.46
CA ALA A 83 -21.79 -1.97 6.52
C ALA A 83 -22.00 -2.46 7.98
N LYS A 84 -21.10 -2.07 8.90
CA LYS A 84 -21.27 -2.37 10.34
C LYS A 84 -22.50 -1.64 10.91
N ASP A 85 -22.71 -0.37 10.57
CA ASP A 85 -23.87 0.39 11.04
C ASP A 85 -25.19 -0.23 10.53
N LEU A 86 -25.23 -0.66 9.27
CA LEU A 86 -26.38 -1.38 8.72
C LEU A 86 -26.68 -2.67 9.48
N LEU A 87 -25.65 -3.47 9.78
CA LEU A 87 -25.79 -4.69 10.58
C LEU A 87 -26.24 -4.39 12.01
N TYR A 88 -25.77 -3.29 12.60
CA TYR A 88 -26.19 -2.85 13.93
C TYR A 88 -27.67 -2.45 13.96
N ARG A 89 -28.13 -1.70 12.96
CA ARG A 89 -29.56 -1.35 12.80
C ARG A 89 -30.42 -2.60 12.62
N ARG A 90 -29.98 -3.56 11.80
CA ARG A 90 -30.65 -4.85 11.63
C ARG A 90 -30.75 -5.62 12.94
N MET A 91 -29.67 -5.67 13.73
CA MET A 91 -29.64 -6.32 15.03
C MET A 91 -30.65 -5.68 16.00
N ARG A 92 -30.80 -4.35 15.99
CA ARG A 92 -31.83 -3.67 16.79
C ARG A 92 -33.26 -4.02 16.34
N CYS A 93 -33.51 -4.09 15.02
CA CYS A 93 -34.83 -4.52 14.52
C CYS A 93 -35.16 -5.96 14.94
N LEU A 94 -34.17 -6.86 14.94
CA LEU A 94 -34.35 -8.24 15.43
C LEU A 94 -34.71 -8.26 16.91
N ALA A 95 -33.97 -7.53 17.75
CA ALA A 95 -34.26 -7.46 19.18
C ALA A 95 -35.66 -6.90 19.47
N ASN A 96 -36.11 -5.91 18.70
CA ASN A 96 -37.47 -5.36 18.79
C ASN A 96 -38.52 -6.41 18.40
N TYR A 97 -38.28 -7.15 17.32
CA TYR A 97 -39.16 -8.23 16.87
C TYR A 97 -39.27 -9.35 17.91
N GLU A 98 -38.14 -9.83 18.45
CA GLU A 98 -38.12 -10.82 19.54
C GLU A 98 -38.84 -10.32 20.80
N GLY A 99 -38.68 -9.03 21.12
CA GLY A 99 -39.39 -8.37 22.21
C GLY A 99 -40.91 -8.36 22.00
N ALA A 100 -41.37 -7.95 20.81
CA ALA A 100 -42.78 -7.93 20.45
C ALA A 100 -43.38 -9.35 20.47
N ASN A 101 -42.62 -10.35 19.99
CA ASN A 101 -43.04 -11.75 20.03
C ASN A 101 -43.25 -12.25 21.47
N LYS A 102 -42.35 -11.92 22.40
CA LYS A 102 -42.53 -12.24 23.83
C LYS A 102 -43.76 -11.55 24.44
N THR A 103 -44.04 -10.31 24.04
CA THR A 103 -45.24 -9.58 24.50
C THR A 103 -46.52 -10.23 23.99
N LEU A 104 -46.55 -10.66 22.73
CA LEU A 104 -47.67 -11.40 22.15
C LEU A 104 -47.95 -12.71 22.90
N GLU A 105 -46.91 -13.50 23.19
CA GLU A 105 -47.07 -14.74 23.95
C GLU A 105 -47.64 -14.51 25.35
N ARG A 106 -47.28 -13.40 26.02
CA ARG A 106 -47.88 -13.02 27.31
C ARG A 106 -49.34 -12.59 27.17
N ALA A 107 -49.69 -11.86 26.12
CA ALA A 107 -51.06 -11.42 25.84
C ALA A 107 -51.98 -12.64 25.59
N ARG A 108 -51.50 -13.62 24.82
CA ARG A 108 -52.14 -14.92 24.60
C ARG A 108 -52.34 -15.69 25.89
N GLY A 109 -51.30 -15.82 26.71
CA GLY A 109 -51.38 -16.50 28.01
C GLY A 109 -52.38 -15.86 29.00
N ARG A 110 -52.68 -14.56 28.85
CA ARG A 110 -53.64 -13.83 29.70
C ARG A 110 -55.03 -13.66 29.07
N ASN A 111 -55.22 -14.11 27.82
CA ASN A 111 -56.42 -13.86 27.01
C ASN A 111 -56.85 -12.38 26.98
N LYS A 112 -55.88 -11.46 26.91
CA LYS A 112 -56.13 -10.01 26.95
C LYS A 112 -55.21 -9.27 25.97
N ASP A 113 -55.74 -8.24 25.30
CA ASP A 113 -55.01 -7.34 24.40
C ASP A 113 -54.31 -8.04 23.22
N ILE A 114 -54.75 -9.25 22.84
CA ILE A 114 -54.11 -10.09 21.82
C ILE A 114 -54.01 -9.37 20.47
N LEU A 115 -55.12 -8.83 19.96
CA LEU A 115 -55.15 -8.17 18.64
C LEU A 115 -54.15 -7.01 18.53
N LYS A 116 -53.96 -6.26 19.62
CA LYS A 116 -52.99 -5.16 19.67
C LYS A 116 -51.55 -5.70 19.62
N ALA A 117 -51.24 -6.71 20.43
CA ALA A 117 -49.92 -7.33 20.45
C ALA A 117 -49.57 -8.04 19.12
N GLU A 118 -50.57 -8.60 18.42
CA GLU A 118 -50.39 -9.18 17.08
C GLU A 118 -50.06 -8.11 16.04
N ALA A 119 -50.75 -6.97 16.06
CA ALA A 119 -50.44 -5.85 15.17
C ALA A 119 -49.01 -5.30 15.41
N GLU A 120 -48.63 -5.11 16.68
CA GLU A 120 -47.29 -4.64 17.05
C GLU A 120 -46.18 -5.62 16.64
N GLN A 121 -46.42 -6.93 16.81
CA GLN A 121 -45.49 -7.98 16.38
C GLN A 121 -45.37 -8.02 14.85
N SER A 122 -46.48 -7.91 14.12
CA SER A 122 -46.50 -7.92 12.65
C SER A 122 -45.72 -6.73 12.09
N GLU A 123 -45.90 -5.53 12.66
CA GLU A 123 -45.14 -4.34 12.26
C GLU A 123 -43.63 -4.51 12.54
N ALA A 124 -43.26 -5.05 13.71
CA ALA A 124 -41.86 -5.31 14.04
C ALA A 124 -41.22 -6.37 13.12
N CYS A 125 -41.98 -7.42 12.76
CA CYS A 125 -41.55 -8.46 11.82
C CYS A 125 -41.24 -7.84 10.45
N LYS A 126 -42.18 -7.07 9.90
CA LYS A 126 -42.02 -6.41 8.60
C LYS A 126 -40.78 -5.52 8.57
N LYS A 127 -40.58 -4.68 9.59
CA LYS A 127 -39.39 -3.81 9.70
C LYS A 127 -38.08 -4.62 9.72
N PHE A 128 -38.07 -5.78 10.39
CA PHE A 128 -36.91 -6.67 10.43
C PHE A 128 -36.65 -7.37 9.09
N GLU A 129 -37.71 -7.78 8.38
CA GLU A 129 -37.61 -8.39 7.05
C GLU A 129 -37.09 -7.39 6.02
N ASP A 130 -37.67 -6.19 5.97
CA ASP A 130 -37.28 -5.11 5.05
C ASP A 130 -35.78 -4.78 5.20
N ILE A 131 -35.30 -4.57 6.43
CA ILE A 131 -33.88 -4.27 6.67
C ILE A 131 -32.98 -5.48 6.42
N SER A 132 -33.48 -6.71 6.60
CA SER A 132 -32.72 -7.93 6.33
C SER A 132 -32.52 -8.14 4.83
N GLU A 133 -33.50 -7.80 4.00
CA GLU A 133 -33.39 -7.84 2.55
C GLU A 133 -32.34 -6.83 2.05
N VAL A 134 -32.46 -5.57 2.50
CA VAL A 134 -31.49 -4.52 2.17
C VAL A 134 -30.08 -4.92 2.60
N ALA A 135 -29.91 -5.38 3.84
CA ALA A 135 -28.62 -5.81 4.35
C ALA A 135 -28.01 -6.96 3.53
N ARG A 136 -28.82 -7.90 3.06
CA ARG A 136 -28.35 -9.01 2.22
C ARG A 136 -27.82 -8.50 0.88
N GLY A 137 -28.57 -7.61 0.22
CA GLY A 137 -28.16 -7.00 -1.05
C GLY A 137 -26.88 -6.20 -0.90
N GLU A 138 -26.86 -5.26 0.04
CA GLU A 138 -25.73 -4.35 0.28
C GLU A 138 -24.44 -5.12 0.63
N LEU A 139 -24.51 -6.16 1.46
CA LEU A 139 -23.33 -6.95 1.83
C LEU A 139 -22.77 -7.78 0.66
N LEU A 140 -23.65 -8.31 -0.21
CA LEU A 140 -23.22 -9.03 -1.40
C LEU A 140 -22.51 -8.08 -2.38
N ASP A 141 -23.09 -6.90 -2.60
CA ASP A 141 -22.52 -5.91 -3.50
C ASP A 141 -21.26 -5.27 -2.95
N PHE A 142 -21.22 -5.00 -1.63
CA PHE A 142 -20.00 -4.59 -0.93
C PHE A 142 -18.86 -5.58 -1.16
N LYS A 143 -19.10 -6.89 -0.97
CA LYS A 143 -18.07 -7.92 -1.19
C LYS A 143 -17.56 -7.92 -2.64
N LYS A 144 -18.46 -7.83 -3.61
CA LYS A 144 -18.12 -7.81 -5.05
C LYS A 144 -17.31 -6.56 -5.39
N ARG A 145 -17.83 -5.36 -5.07
CA ARG A 145 -17.18 -4.07 -5.33
C ARG A 145 -15.78 -4.05 -4.73
N ARG A 146 -15.66 -4.43 -3.45
CA ARG A 146 -14.39 -4.48 -2.73
C ARG A 146 -13.37 -5.37 -3.43
N LEU A 147 -13.75 -6.59 -3.79
CA LEU A 147 -12.82 -7.52 -4.43
C LEU A 147 -12.30 -6.98 -5.77
N VAL A 148 -13.18 -6.43 -6.61
CA VAL A 148 -12.80 -5.87 -7.91
C VAL A 148 -11.87 -4.67 -7.73
N ALA A 149 -12.20 -3.75 -6.82
CA ALA A 149 -11.40 -2.56 -6.59
C ALA A 149 -10.01 -2.89 -6.05
N PHE A 150 -9.91 -3.77 -5.03
CA PHE A 150 -8.61 -4.19 -4.49
C PHE A 150 -7.78 -4.97 -5.51
N LYS A 151 -8.40 -5.86 -6.30
CA LYS A 151 -7.69 -6.57 -7.37
C LYS A 151 -7.06 -5.58 -8.35
N LYS A 152 -7.86 -4.64 -8.87
CA LYS A 152 -7.37 -3.60 -9.79
C LYS A 152 -6.27 -2.76 -9.16
N ASN A 153 -6.49 -2.28 -7.93
CA ASN A 153 -5.53 -1.43 -7.24
C ASN A 153 -4.18 -2.11 -7.03
N LEU A 154 -4.18 -3.38 -6.59
CA LEU A 154 -2.96 -4.16 -6.39
C LEU A 154 -2.26 -4.49 -7.72
N THR A 155 -3.00 -4.78 -8.79
CA THR A 155 -2.41 -4.96 -10.12
C THR A 155 -1.74 -3.68 -10.59
N ASP A 156 -2.42 -2.55 -10.50
CA ASP A 156 -1.85 -1.26 -10.91
C ASP A 156 -0.62 -0.89 -10.05
N LEU A 157 -0.62 -1.22 -8.76
CA LEU A 157 0.51 -1.02 -7.85
C LEU A 157 1.71 -1.87 -8.26
N ALA A 158 1.49 -3.15 -8.58
CA ALA A 158 2.54 -4.03 -9.09
C ALA A 158 3.14 -3.50 -10.40
N ASP A 159 2.30 -3.03 -11.32
CA ASP A 159 2.76 -2.41 -12.58
C ASP A 159 3.59 -1.13 -12.32
N LEU A 160 3.19 -0.33 -11.35
CA LEU A 160 3.93 0.86 -10.93
C LEU A 160 5.30 0.49 -10.33
N GLN A 161 5.35 -0.50 -9.44
CA GLN A 161 6.59 -1.01 -8.84
C GLN A 161 7.56 -1.55 -9.91
N ILE A 162 7.05 -2.27 -10.90
CA ILE A 162 7.84 -2.74 -12.05
C ILE A 162 8.42 -1.55 -12.83
N LYS A 163 7.66 -0.48 -13.03
CA LYS A 163 8.17 0.74 -13.70
C LYS A 163 9.29 1.40 -12.89
N HIS A 164 9.12 1.55 -11.58
CA HIS A 164 10.18 2.08 -10.71
C HIS A 164 11.44 1.21 -10.73
N ALA A 165 11.29 -0.10 -10.60
CA ALA A 165 12.40 -1.05 -10.66
C ALA A 165 13.16 -0.96 -12.00
N LYS A 166 12.46 -0.83 -13.12
CA LYS A 166 13.10 -0.65 -14.44
C LYS A 166 13.92 0.64 -14.52
N VAL A 167 13.43 1.73 -13.94
CA VAL A 167 14.16 3.02 -13.89
C VAL A 167 15.40 2.91 -13.00
N ILE A 168 15.29 2.29 -11.83
CA ILE A 168 16.42 2.05 -10.93
C ILE A 168 17.49 1.19 -11.61
N ILE A 169 17.08 0.09 -12.27
CA ILE A 169 17.99 -0.78 -13.03
C ILE A 169 18.70 -0.01 -14.14
N LEU A 170 18.01 0.90 -14.83
CA LEU A 170 18.61 1.72 -15.88
C LEU A 170 19.73 2.62 -15.33
N PHE A 171 19.49 3.29 -14.20
CA PHE A 171 20.50 4.12 -13.53
C PHE A 171 21.68 3.27 -13.04
N LEU A 172 21.42 2.14 -12.38
CA LEU A 172 22.48 1.25 -11.87
C LEU A 172 23.32 0.63 -13.00
N LYS A 173 22.70 0.29 -14.14
CA LYS A 173 23.43 -0.19 -15.32
C LYS A 173 24.36 0.88 -15.88
N ALA A 174 23.91 2.13 -15.92
CA ALA A 174 24.77 3.24 -16.35
C ALA A 174 26.00 3.37 -15.44
N SER A 175 25.81 3.23 -14.12
CA SER A 175 26.91 3.19 -13.15
C SER A 175 27.88 2.02 -13.35
N PHE A 176 27.34 0.81 -13.54
CA PHE A 176 28.16 -0.41 -13.63
C PHE A 176 28.95 -0.53 -14.94
N PHE A 177 28.36 -0.08 -16.06
CA PHE A 177 29.00 -0.13 -17.37
C PHE A 177 30.27 0.73 -17.42
N LEU A 178 30.29 1.85 -16.69
CA LEU A 178 31.47 2.70 -16.54
C LEU A 178 32.59 2.02 -15.74
N PHE A 179 32.26 1.38 -14.62
CA PHE A 179 33.23 0.63 -13.82
C PHE A 179 33.89 -0.51 -14.62
N CYS A 180 33.11 -1.24 -15.42
CA CYS A 180 33.65 -2.32 -16.26
C CYS A 180 34.53 -1.81 -17.41
N LEU A 181 34.20 -0.67 -18.03
CA LEU A 181 35.03 -0.06 -19.07
C LEU A 181 36.39 0.39 -18.51
N ASN A 182 36.38 1.05 -17.34
CA ASN A 182 37.62 1.48 -16.69
C ASN A 182 38.48 0.29 -16.22
N ALA A 183 37.88 -0.76 -15.65
CA ALA A 183 38.61 -1.97 -15.29
C ALA A 183 39.25 -2.65 -16.52
N ALA A 184 38.54 -2.67 -17.65
CA ALA A 184 39.08 -3.21 -18.90
C ALA A 184 40.22 -2.34 -19.47
N GLN A 185 40.12 -1.01 -19.39
CA GLN A 185 41.19 -0.10 -19.80
C GLN A 185 42.43 -0.21 -18.92
N ILE A 186 42.27 -0.35 -17.60
CA ILE A 186 43.39 -0.58 -16.67
C ILE A 186 44.08 -1.91 -16.99
N ALA A 187 43.33 -2.99 -17.19
CA ALA A 187 43.89 -4.30 -17.53
C ALA A 187 44.65 -4.28 -18.88
N LEU A 188 44.17 -3.52 -19.86
CA LEU A 188 44.87 -3.35 -21.15
C LEU A 188 46.16 -2.52 -21.01
N LEU A 189 46.18 -1.50 -20.14
CA LEU A 189 47.38 -0.70 -19.85
C LEU A 189 48.44 -1.51 -19.11
N GLU A 190 48.06 -2.34 -18.14
CA GLU A 190 48.98 -3.26 -17.44
C GLU A 190 49.60 -4.28 -18.41
N GLN A 191 48.81 -4.82 -19.34
CA GLN A 191 49.32 -5.72 -20.39
C GLN A 191 50.27 -5.01 -21.37
N ALA A 192 50.03 -3.74 -21.68
CA ALA A 192 50.89 -2.94 -22.55
C ALA A 192 52.23 -2.59 -21.86
N LEU A 193 52.21 -2.24 -20.58
CA LEU A 193 53.40 -1.97 -19.78
C LEU A 193 54.29 -3.22 -19.62
N ASN A 194 53.69 -4.37 -19.33
CA ASN A 194 54.43 -5.64 -19.20
C ASN A 194 55.08 -6.11 -20.51
N LYS A 195 54.57 -5.67 -21.67
CA LYS A 195 55.18 -5.95 -22.99
C LYS A 195 56.36 -5.04 -23.33
N GLN A 196 56.51 -3.89 -22.66
CA GLN A 196 57.63 -2.97 -22.89
C GLN A 196 58.85 -3.26 -22.01
N THR A 197 58.71 -4.11 -21.00
CA THR A 197 59.77 -4.51 -20.07
C THR A 197 60.54 -5.78 -20.47
N TYR A 198 60.33 -6.31 -21.67
CA TYR A 198 61.06 -7.46 -22.24
C TYR A 198 61.66 -7.11 -23.60
#